data_AF-A0A0F8XAZ9-F1
#
_entry.id   AF-A0A0F8XAZ9-F1
#
_cell.length_a   1.000
_cell.length_b   1.000
_cell.length_c   1.000
_cell.angle_alpha   90.00
_cell.angle_beta   90.00
_cell.angle_gamma   90.00
#
_symmetry.space_group_name_H-M   'P 1'
#
loop_
_entity.id
_entity.type
_entity.pdbx_description
1 polymer ?
#
loop_
_entity_poly.entity_id
_entity_poly.type
_entity_poly.pdbx_seq_one_letter_code
_entity_poly.pdbx_strand_id
1 'polypeptide(L)' 'MRNRKDETTFFPVRCFGKLAESVSNIKKGAKLFVAGELEISSFAGDDGNKRMAFKVIADTYRILGNGRRTGSGEES' A
#
# COMPACT_ATOMS: atom_id res chain seq x y z
N MET A 1 12.66 -24.65 -9.30
CA MET A 1 11.85 -23.65 -8.57
C MET A 1 12.36 -22.26 -8.98
N ARG A 2 11.69 -21.54 -9.90
CA ARG A 2 12.13 -20.19 -10.29
C ARG A 2 11.82 -19.26 -9.12
N ASN A 3 12.87 -18.68 -8.53
CA ASN A 3 12.74 -17.66 -7.50
C ASN A 3 12.01 -16.45 -8.09
N ARG A 4 10.73 -16.28 -7.75
CA ARG A 4 9.87 -15.13 -8.06
C ARG A 4 10.29 -13.90 -7.23
N LYS A 5 11.60 -13.65 -7.11
CA LYS A 5 12.17 -12.71 -6.13
C LYS A 5 12.02 -11.24 -6.52
N ASP A 6 11.69 -10.95 -7.78
CA ASP A 6 11.65 -9.57 -8.30
C ASP A 6 10.30 -9.20 -8.94
N GLU A 7 9.19 -9.82 -8.52
CA GLU A 7 7.87 -9.38 -8.99
C GLU A 7 7.34 -8.25 -8.11
N THR A 8 7.12 -7.09 -8.73
CA THR A 8 6.50 -5.94 -8.08
C THR A 8 5.10 -5.73 -8.61
N THR A 9 4.13 -5.72 -7.71
CA THR A 9 2.72 -5.45 -8.03
C THR A 9 2.29 -4.17 -7.35
N PHE A 10 1.55 -3.32 -8.09
CA PHE A 10 1.03 -2.06 -7.59
C PHE A 10 -0.46 -2.20 -7.28
N PHE A 11 -0.81 -2.06 -6.01
CA PHE A 11 -2.20 -2.09 -5.56
C PHE A 11 -2.69 -0.67 -5.29
N PRO A 12 -3.79 -0.23 -5.92
CA PRO A 12 -4.41 1.03 -5.55
C PRO A 12 -5.16 0.84 -4.21
N VAL A 13 -4.87 1.71 -3.26
CA VAL A 13 -5.48 1.72 -1.92
C VAL A 13 -6.30 2.99 -1.78
N ARG A 14 -7.53 2.88 -1.26
CA ARG A 14 -8.40 4.01 -0.95
C ARG A 14 -8.61 4.09 0.56
N CYS A 15 -8.37 5.27 1.12
CA CYS A 15 -8.66 5.60 2.51
C CYS A 15 -9.77 6.65 2.55
N PHE A 16 -10.63 6.59 3.58
CA PHE A 16 -11.74 7.52 3.75
C PHE A 16 -11.73 8.17 5.15
N GLY A 17 -12.44 9.29 5.30
CA GLY A 17 -12.61 10.01 6.56
C GLY A 17 -11.29 10.33 7.25
N LYS A 18 -11.22 10.06 8.56
CA LYS A 18 -10.03 10.32 9.40
C LYS A 18 -8.78 9.59 8.91
N LEU A 19 -8.93 8.41 8.29
CA LEU A 19 -7.79 7.66 7.77
C LEU A 19 -7.15 8.37 6.58
N ALA A 20 -7.97 9.00 5.72
CA ALA A 20 -7.50 9.78 4.58
C ALA A 20 -6.72 11.03 5.01
N GLU A 21 -7.21 11.72 6.05
CA GLU A 21 -6.53 12.86 6.65
C GLU A 21 -5.16 12.44 7.22
N SER A 22 -5.10 11.32 7.93
CA SER A 22 -3.85 10.82 8.52
C SER A 22 -2.81 10.42 7.45
N VAL A 23 -3.26 9.78 6.37
CA VAL A 23 -2.41 9.34 5.24
C VAL A 23 -1.69 10.51 4.56
N SER A 24 -2.25 11.72 4.59
CA SER A 24 -1.65 12.90 3.96
C SER A 24 -0.25 13.24 4.50
N ASN A 25 0.06 12.80 5.72
CA ASN A 25 1.36 13.01 6.35
C ASN A 25 2.43 11.98 5.94
N ILE A 26 2.04 10.91 5.25
CA ILE A 26 2.95 9.85 4.81
C ILE A 26 3.75 10.33 3.59
N LYS A 27 5.06 10.06 3.60
CA LYS A 27 5.96 10.38 2.48
C LYS A 27 6.10 9.19 1.52
N LYS A 28 6.34 9.49 0.24
CA LYS A 28 6.66 8.47 -0.77
C LYS A 28 7.83 7.60 -0.29
N GLY A 29 7.70 6.29 -0.46
CA GLY A 29 8.71 5.32 -0.04
C GLY A 29 8.57 4.83 1.41
N ALA A 30 7.62 5.36 2.18
CA ALA A 30 7.26 4.79 3.47
C ALA A 30 6.73 3.36 3.30
N LYS A 31 7.19 2.45 4.17
CA LYS A 31 6.66 1.09 4.23
C LYS A 31 5.39 1.09 5.05
N LEU A 32 4.31 0.55 4.50
CA LEU A 32 3.01 0.52 5.15
C LEU A 32 2.50 -0.91 5.21
N PHE A 33 1.90 -1.26 6.35
CA PHE A 33 0.93 -2.34 6.44
C PHE A 33 -0.46 -1.74 6.22
N VAL A 34 -1.27 -2.36 5.39
CA VAL A 34 -2.66 -1.93 5.10
C VAL A 34 -3.57 -3.14 5.28
N ALA A 35 -4.65 -2.97 6.04
CA ALA A 35 -5.70 -3.96 6.18
C ALA A 35 -7.06 -3.34 5.83
N GLY A 36 -7.89 -4.13 5.17
CA GLY A 36 -9.22 -3.74 4.74
C GLY A 36 -9.78 -4.71 3.71
N GLU A 37 -10.70 -4.23 2.89
CA GLU A 37 -11.46 -5.05 1.94
C GLU A 37 -10.89 -4.94 0.51
N LEU A 38 -10.82 -6.07 -0.20
CA LEU A 38 -10.45 -6.11 -1.61
C LEU A 38 -11.71 -5.99 -2.48
N GLU A 39 -11.87 -4.84 -3.13
CA GLU A 39 -12.90 -4.61 -4.12
C GLU A 39 -12.38 -5.01 -5.51
N ILE A 40 -13.13 -5.88 -6.18
CA ILE A 40 -12.91 -6.24 -7.59
C ILE A 40 -14.10 -5.72 -8.38
N SER A 41 -13.86 -4.73 -9.23
CA SER A 41 -14.88 -4.15 -10.10
C SER A 41 -14.56 -4.42 -11.55
N SER A 42 -15.59 -4.53 -12.39
CA SER A 42 -15.43 -4.62 -13.83
C SER A 42 -16.13 -3.45 -14.50
N PHE A 43 -15.45 -2.78 -15.43
CA PHE A 43 -15.99 -1.65 -16.18
C PHE A 43 -15.73 -1.84 -17.67
N ALA A 44 -16.61 -1.32 -18.52
CA ALA A 44 -16.40 -1.27 -19.96
C ALA A 44 -15.61 0.00 -20.29
N GLY A 45 -14.52 -0.14 -21.06
CA GLY A 45 -13.89 1.01 -21.70
C GLY A 45 -14.74 1.52 -22.86
N ASP A 46 -14.41 2.72 -23.36
CA ASP A 46 -15.05 3.31 -24.54
C ASP A 46 -14.88 2.45 -25.80
N ASP A 47 -13.91 1.54 -25.78
CA ASP A 47 -13.63 0.50 -26.78
C ASP A 47 -14.53 -0.74 -26.67
N GLY A 48 -15.46 -0.77 -25.70
CA GLY A 48 -16.33 -1.91 -25.41
C GLY A 48 -15.65 -3.06 -24.67
N ASN A 49 -14.35 -2.96 -24.37
CA ASN A 49 -13.61 -4.02 -23.68
C ASN A 49 -13.88 -3.98 -22.17
N LYS A 50 -14.27 -5.14 -21.61
CA LYS A 50 -14.46 -5.31 -20.16
C LYS A 50 -13.10 -5.41 -19.48
N ARG A 51 -12.78 -4.43 -18.63
CA ARG A 51 -11.56 -4.38 -17.82
C ARG A 51 -11.89 -4.66 -16.37
N MET A 52 -10.97 -5.32 -15.65
CA MET A 52 -11.07 -5.55 -14.22
C MET A 52 -10.17 -4.56 -13.47
N ALA A 53 -10.70 -3.95 -12.42
CA ALA A 53 -9.96 -3.12 -11.49
C ALA A 53 -9.97 -3.78 -10.11
N PHE A 54 -8.79 -3.86 -9.51
CA PHE A 54 -8.59 -4.27 -8.13
C PHE A 54 -8.35 -3.01 -7.30
N LYS A 55 -9.00 -2.88 -6.15
CA LYS A 55 -8.79 -1.79 -5.20
C LYS A 55 -8.87 -2.31 -3.77
N VAL A 56 -8.01 -1.80 -2.91
CA VAL A 56 -8.11 -2.08 -1.47
C VAL A 56 -8.78 -0.90 -0.78
N ILE A 57 -9.92 -1.14 -0.13
CA ILE A 57 -10.57 -0.17 0.75
C ILE A 57 -9.97 -0.35 2.14
N ALA A 58 -9.17 0.62 2.59
CA ALA A 58 -8.42 0.48 3.83
C ALA A 58 -9.28 0.84 5.05
N ASP A 59 -9.36 -0.10 5.99
CA ASP A 59 -9.95 0.13 7.32
C ASP A 59 -8.89 0.66 8.29
N THR A 60 -7.65 0.19 8.14
CA THR A 60 -6.52 0.63 8.96
C THR A 60 -5.19 0.49 8.23
N TYR A 61 -4.22 1.31 8.63
CA TYR A 61 -2.83 1.15 8.21
C TYR A 61 -1.88 1.33 9.38
N ARG A 62 -0.66 0.79 9.24
CA ARG A 62 0.45 1.04 10.15
C ARG A 62 1.71 1.36 9.35
N ILE A 63 2.43 2.38 9.79
CA ILE A 63 3.75 2.68 9.24
C ILE A 63 4.71 1.65 9.80
N LEU A 64 5.35 0.90 8.91
CA LEU A 64 6.45 0.01 9.26
C LEU A 64 7.69 0.89 9.31
N GLY A 65 8.29 1.00 10.50
CA GLY A 65 9.50 1.78 10.68
C GLY A 65 10.58 1.38 9.67
N ASN A 66 11.30 2.37 9.16
CA ASN A 66 12.56 2.08 8.49
C ASN A 66 13.46 1.51 9.57
N GLY A 67 13.93 0.26 9.41
CA GLY A 67 14.85 -0.39 10.34
C GLY A 67 16.20 0.32 10.42
N ARG A 68 16.20 1.57 10.89
CA ARG A 68 17.39 2.25 11.36
C ARG A 68 17.67 1.62 12.70
N ARG A 69 18.51 0.58 12.64
CA ARG A 69 19.30 0.07 13.75
C ARG A 69 19.78 1.30 14.53
N THR A 70 19.16 1.57 15.68
CA THR A 70 19.73 2.42 16.71
C THR A 70 20.97 1.68 17.18
N GLY A 71 22.09 1.89 16.49
CA GLY A 71 23.39 1.63 17.04
C GLY A 71 23.61 2.67 18.12
N SER A 72 23.14 2.36 19.32
CA SER A 72 23.71 2.86 20.56
C SER A 72 25.19 2.50 20.54
N GLY A 73 26.02 3.48 20.20
CA GLY A 73 27.45 3.47 20.46
C GLY A 73 27.72 4.56 21.49
N GLU A 74 27.52 4.22 22.75
CA GLU A 74 28.21 4.85 23.88
C GLU A 74 29.67 4.37 23.85
N GLU A 75 30.61 5.32 23.68
CA GLU A 75 32.02 5.34 24.13
C GLU A 75 32.69 6.53 23.39
N SER A 76 33.30 7.56 24.00
CA SER A 76 33.83 7.84 25.35
C SER A 76 33.50 9.27 25.78
#